data_AF-A0A0D0LAJ6-F1
#
_entry.id   AF-A0A0D0LAJ6-F1
#
_cell.length_a   1.000
_cell.length_b   1.000
_cell.length_c   1.000
_cell.angle_alpha   90.00
_cell.angle_beta   90.00
_cell.angle_gamma   90.00
#
_symmetry.space_group_name_H-M   'P 1'
#
loop_
_entity.id
_entity.type
_entity.pdbx_description
1 polymer ?
#
loop_
_entity_poly.entity_id
_entity_poly.type
_entity_poly.pdbx_seq_one_letter_code
_entity_poly.pdbx_strand_id
1 'polypeptide(L)'
;MRTRDGDRCPRSTLLRQRIASALGVRPAAPATVRTGRSWTRDGIDGIELSWAVDNGPETEARIVRPTGRDDDLPAILLLHAHDGVKFYGKEKVSDGPEGVAPGVEELRQRGYGGLCVATELARAGFAVLVHDAYQWGSRRVEWSDLPERARAAGMSAVPAASSPDDLRRRYDAAAREHEHALAKIAILTGTSLAALVAVDDLTALAVLRAAPGVDARRIAAVGFSGGGARAAHLLACSEPADLQAAVITASMSTFADIADGHADGTSWSMITPGLSAVCDWPDVAGCAAPVPLLVQYASHDPHFGHAGMLASEEALTSIYSGTGALTTTWYDEPHRFGAAMQKEAARWLTDRLVCGSLDSPCDSDHS
;
A
#
# COMPACT_ATOMS: atom_id res chain seq x y z
N MET A 1 39.49 -12.53 11.66
CA MET A 1 38.88 -11.20 11.42
C MET A 1 38.13 -11.28 10.10
N ARG A 2 36.85 -11.71 10.12
CA ARG A 2 36.00 -11.74 8.91
C ARG A 2 35.48 -10.33 8.70
N THR A 3 35.78 -9.75 7.55
CA THR A 3 35.13 -8.54 7.04
C THR A 3 33.63 -8.76 7.09
N ARG A 4 32.90 -7.94 7.87
CA ARG A 4 31.44 -7.88 7.77
C ARG A 4 31.13 -7.43 6.34
N ASP A 5 30.45 -8.27 5.57
CA ASP A 5 29.94 -7.95 4.22
C ASP A 5 29.19 -6.61 4.27
N GLY A 6 29.82 -5.55 3.76
CA GLY A 6 29.15 -4.26 3.55
C GLY A 6 27.93 -4.39 2.64
N ASP A 7 27.91 -5.42 1.79
CA ASP A 7 26.87 -5.72 0.80
C ASP A 7 25.57 -6.27 1.39
N ARG A 8 25.59 -6.67 2.67
CA ARG A 8 24.40 -7.07 3.44
C ARG A 8 23.98 -6.04 4.47
N CYS A 9 24.58 -4.85 4.46
CA CYS A 9 24.13 -3.76 5.33
C CYS A 9 22.71 -3.36 4.92
N PRO A 10 21.71 -3.44 5.82
CA PRO A 10 20.33 -3.10 5.49
C PRO A 10 20.13 -1.66 5.04
N ARG A 11 21.06 -0.77 5.38
CA ARG A 11 21.08 0.65 4.99
C ARG A 11 21.87 0.93 3.72
N SER A 12 22.43 -0.09 3.08
CA SER A 12 23.19 0.12 1.85
C SER A 12 22.25 0.37 0.68
N THR A 13 22.57 1.40 -0.12
CA THR A 13 21.90 1.66 -1.40
C THR A 13 21.93 0.43 -2.31
N LEU A 14 22.97 -0.42 -2.18
CA LEU A 14 23.11 -1.67 -2.91
C LEU A 14 22.02 -2.69 -2.56
N LEU A 15 21.65 -2.86 -1.28
CA LEU A 15 20.56 -3.77 -0.91
C LEU A 15 19.24 -3.30 -1.52
N ARG A 16 18.92 -2.02 -1.39
CA ARG A 16 17.70 -1.43 -1.98
C ARG A 16 17.64 -1.65 -3.50
N GLN A 17 18.75 -1.44 -4.21
CA GLN A 17 18.87 -1.74 -5.64
C GLN A 17 18.66 -3.22 -5.96
N ARG A 18 19.24 -4.13 -5.17
CA ARG A 18 19.04 -5.58 -5.36
C ARG A 18 17.60 -6.01 -5.10
N ILE A 19 16.93 -5.41 -4.11
CA ILE A 19 15.51 -5.64 -3.83
C ILE A 19 14.66 -5.16 -5.00
N ALA A 20 14.83 -3.91 -5.45
CA ALA A 20 14.09 -3.36 -6.60
C ALA A 20 14.32 -4.19 -7.89
N SER A 21 15.56 -4.66 -8.10
CA SER A 21 15.90 -5.55 -9.22
C SER A 21 15.25 -6.93 -9.08
N ALA A 22 15.18 -7.50 -7.88
CA ALA A 22 14.56 -8.80 -7.64
C ALA A 22 13.02 -8.74 -7.78
N LEU A 23 12.42 -7.61 -7.39
CA LEU A 23 11.02 -7.33 -7.65
C LEU A 23 10.75 -7.22 -9.17
N GLY A 24 11.73 -6.79 -9.96
CA GLY A 24 11.58 -6.64 -11.41
C GLY A 24 10.79 -5.39 -11.81
N VAL A 25 10.84 -4.35 -10.96
CA VAL A 25 10.21 -3.05 -11.20
C VAL A 25 10.93 -2.35 -12.35
N ARG A 26 10.16 -1.77 -13.26
CA ARG A 26 10.67 -0.95 -14.37
C ARG A 26 10.21 0.49 -14.16
N PRO A 27 10.97 1.49 -14.65
CA PRO A 27 10.53 2.88 -14.57
C PRO A 27 9.14 3.04 -15.22
N ALA A 28 8.23 3.70 -14.51
CA ALA A 28 6.91 4.02 -15.04
C ALA A 28 7.01 5.15 -16.08
N ALA A 29 6.22 5.07 -17.14
CA ALA A 29 6.04 6.18 -18.07
C ALA A 29 5.33 7.35 -17.36
N PRO A 30 5.62 8.62 -17.73
CA PRO A 30 4.89 9.76 -17.22
C PRO A 30 3.38 9.63 -17.51
N ALA A 31 2.56 9.78 -16.48
CA ALA A 31 1.11 9.72 -16.60
C ALA A 31 0.53 11.03 -17.15
N THR A 32 -0.37 10.94 -18.14
CA THR A 32 -1.24 12.06 -18.52
C THR A 32 -2.53 11.96 -17.71
N VAL A 33 -2.64 12.80 -16.69
CA VAL A 33 -3.78 12.79 -15.76
C VAL A 33 -4.99 13.50 -16.35
N ARG A 34 -6.16 12.86 -16.27
CA ARG A 34 -7.46 13.46 -16.58
C ARG A 34 -8.24 13.67 -15.30
N THR A 35 -8.85 14.84 -15.18
CA THR A 35 -9.74 15.18 -14.07
C THR A 35 -11.18 14.86 -14.43
N GLY A 36 -11.86 14.10 -13.56
CA GLY A 36 -13.27 13.78 -13.64
C GLY A 36 -14.12 14.74 -12.81
N ARG A 37 -15.12 14.20 -12.12
CA ARG A 37 -16.06 14.99 -11.32
C ARG A 37 -15.42 15.47 -10.03
N SER A 38 -15.87 16.63 -9.56
CA SER A 38 -15.55 17.15 -8.24
C SER A 38 -16.79 17.11 -7.35
N TRP A 39 -16.60 16.94 -6.04
CA TRP A 39 -17.67 16.99 -5.06
C TRP A 39 -17.19 17.59 -3.74
N THR A 40 -18.14 18.05 -2.93
CA THR A 40 -17.92 18.42 -1.53
C THR A 40 -18.93 17.68 -0.67
N ARG A 41 -18.46 16.98 0.38
CA ARG A 41 -19.31 16.28 1.34
C ARG A 41 -18.65 16.27 2.71
N ASP A 42 -19.41 16.58 3.75
CA ASP A 42 -18.97 16.50 5.15
C ASP A 42 -17.63 17.19 5.47
N GLY A 43 -17.41 18.35 4.85
CA GLY A 43 -16.19 19.16 5.00
C GLY A 43 -14.98 18.66 4.20
N ILE A 44 -15.19 17.73 3.27
CA ILE A 44 -14.15 17.19 2.39
C ILE A 44 -14.47 17.53 0.93
N ASP A 45 -13.49 18.10 0.24
CA ASP A 45 -13.50 18.27 -1.21
C ASP A 45 -12.83 17.05 -1.85
N GLY A 46 -13.43 16.53 -2.92
CA GLY A 46 -12.90 15.40 -3.67
C GLY A 46 -12.91 15.63 -5.17
N ILE A 47 -11.95 15.02 -5.87
CA ILE A 47 -11.84 15.05 -7.33
C ILE A 47 -11.51 13.64 -7.82
N GLU A 48 -12.24 13.16 -8.83
CA GLU A 48 -11.92 11.92 -9.54
C GLU A 48 -10.75 12.19 -10.50
N LEU A 49 -9.79 11.28 -10.56
CA LEU A 49 -8.65 11.33 -11.48
C LEU A 49 -8.58 10.02 -12.26
N SER A 50 -8.06 10.07 -13.48
CA SER A 50 -7.69 8.86 -14.21
C SER A 50 -6.45 9.04 -15.08
N TRP A 51 -5.71 7.96 -15.30
CA TRP A 51 -4.54 7.94 -16.18
C TRP A 51 -4.23 6.55 -16.71
N ALA A 52 -3.74 6.50 -17.95
CA ALA A 52 -3.27 5.28 -18.57
C ALA A 52 -1.94 4.81 -17.95
N VAL A 53 -1.73 3.51 -17.97
CA VAL A 53 -0.49 2.82 -17.60
C VAL A 53 -0.23 1.72 -18.63
N ASP A 54 1.01 1.26 -18.75
CA ASP A 54 1.44 0.44 -19.88
C ASP A 54 0.72 -0.92 -20.02
N ASN A 55 0.17 -1.46 -18.91
CA ASN A 55 -0.46 -2.77 -18.89
C ASN A 55 -1.87 -2.68 -18.33
N GLY A 56 -2.87 -3.18 -19.05
CA GLY A 56 -4.25 -3.30 -18.57
C GLY A 56 -5.11 -2.04 -18.73
N PRO A 57 -6.30 -2.00 -18.10
CA PRO A 57 -7.22 -0.87 -18.21
C PRO A 57 -6.67 0.42 -17.59
N GLU A 58 -7.38 1.54 -17.77
CA GLU A 58 -7.00 2.78 -17.14
C GLU A 58 -7.05 2.72 -15.59
N THR A 59 -6.12 3.41 -14.92
CA THR A 59 -6.20 3.63 -13.49
C THR A 59 -7.20 4.73 -13.19
N GLU A 60 -8.18 4.44 -12.33
CA GLU A 60 -9.01 5.45 -11.69
C GLU A 60 -8.52 5.70 -10.27
N ALA A 61 -8.68 6.94 -9.83
CA ALA A 61 -8.24 7.42 -8.54
C ALA A 61 -9.13 8.54 -8.02
N ARG A 62 -8.92 8.88 -6.75
CA ARG A 62 -9.57 10.00 -6.06
C ARG A 62 -8.53 10.73 -5.24
N ILE A 63 -8.50 12.05 -5.36
CA ILE A 63 -7.82 12.90 -4.38
C ILE A 63 -8.88 13.59 -3.53
N VAL A 64 -8.73 13.49 -2.21
CA VAL A 64 -9.62 14.14 -1.23
C VAL A 64 -8.82 15.01 -0.27
N ARG A 65 -9.40 16.13 0.15
CA ARG A 65 -8.76 17.10 1.05
C ARG A 65 -9.81 17.87 1.87
N PRO A 66 -9.44 18.43 3.03
CA PRO A 66 -10.37 19.27 3.77
C PRO A 66 -10.77 20.53 2.98
N THR A 67 -12.05 20.90 3.03
CA THR A 67 -12.60 22.06 2.34
C THR A 67 -12.02 23.37 2.88
N GLY A 68 -11.89 24.38 2.01
CA GLY A 68 -11.54 25.76 2.39
C GLY A 68 -10.07 25.96 2.77
N ARG A 69 -9.19 25.06 2.32
CA ARG A 69 -7.73 25.19 2.44
C ARG A 69 -7.16 25.74 1.14
N ASP A 70 -6.41 26.84 1.26
CA ASP A 70 -5.74 27.51 0.13
C ASP A 70 -4.21 27.31 0.15
N ASP A 71 -3.68 26.62 1.15
CA ASP A 71 -2.27 26.26 1.29
C ASP A 71 -1.95 24.87 0.73
N ASP A 72 -0.68 24.66 0.36
CA ASP A 72 -0.19 23.35 -0.04
C ASP A 72 -0.14 22.39 1.17
N LEU A 73 -0.90 21.30 1.09
CA LEU A 73 -1.08 20.36 2.19
C LEU A 73 0.03 19.30 2.21
N PRO A 74 0.45 18.82 3.40
CA PRO A 74 1.12 17.51 3.46
C PRO A 74 0.18 16.46 2.87
N ALA A 75 0.74 15.43 2.23
CA ALA A 75 -0.08 14.49 1.49
C ALA A 75 0.23 13.03 1.80
N ILE A 76 -0.79 12.20 1.57
CA ILE A 76 -0.75 10.76 1.81
C ILE A 76 -1.15 10.05 0.52
N LEU A 77 -0.30 9.13 0.08
CA LEU A 77 -0.68 8.08 -0.83
C LEU A 77 -1.25 6.92 -0.01
N LEU A 78 -2.57 6.74 -0.06
CA LEU A 78 -3.28 5.72 0.70
C LEU A 78 -3.52 4.49 -0.19
N LEU A 79 -2.99 3.35 0.26
CA LEU A 79 -2.94 2.10 -0.49
C LEU A 79 -3.97 1.12 0.06
N HIS A 80 -4.97 0.78 -0.74
CA HIS A 80 -6.02 -0.16 -0.33
C HIS A 80 -5.48 -1.58 -0.14
N ALA A 81 -6.12 -2.34 0.75
CA ALA A 81 -5.77 -3.73 1.02
C ALA A 81 -6.09 -4.70 -0.14
N HIS A 82 -5.46 -5.88 -0.06
CA HIS A 82 -5.81 -7.05 -0.87
C HIS A 82 -7.16 -7.64 -0.42
N ASP A 83 -7.30 -7.93 0.89
CA ASP A 83 -8.50 -8.36 1.67
C ASP A 83 -9.44 -9.42 1.05
N GLY A 84 -9.02 -10.07 -0.03
CA GLY A 84 -9.83 -11.03 -0.78
C GLY A 84 -10.86 -10.37 -1.69
N VAL A 85 -10.86 -9.03 -1.82
CA VAL A 85 -11.73 -8.29 -2.74
C VAL A 85 -10.89 -7.67 -3.85
N LYS A 86 -11.10 -8.08 -5.09
CA LYS A 86 -10.48 -7.49 -6.28
C LYS A 86 -11.45 -6.63 -7.09
N PHE A 87 -12.76 -6.81 -6.90
CA PHE A 87 -13.77 -6.02 -7.60
C PHE A 87 -13.68 -4.51 -7.29
N TYR A 88 -13.41 -4.18 -6.03
CA TYR A 88 -13.16 -2.80 -5.57
C TYR A 88 -11.68 -2.58 -5.29
N GLY A 89 -11.22 -1.34 -5.39
CA GLY A 89 -9.90 -0.92 -4.93
C GLY A 89 -10.03 0.35 -4.08
N LYS A 90 -10.00 1.51 -4.72
CA LYS A 90 -10.13 2.83 -4.09
C LYS A 90 -11.41 2.99 -3.28
N GLU A 91 -12.51 2.35 -3.69
CA GLU A 91 -13.81 2.43 -3.00
C GLU A 91 -13.73 1.92 -1.55
N LYS A 92 -12.85 0.96 -1.29
CA LYS A 92 -12.68 0.36 0.04
C LYS A 92 -12.31 1.39 1.09
N VAL A 93 -11.53 2.41 0.70
CA VAL A 93 -10.92 3.38 1.63
C VAL A 93 -11.29 4.83 1.33
N SER A 94 -12.01 5.11 0.24
CA SER A 94 -12.46 6.45 -0.15
C SER A 94 -13.87 6.41 -0.73
N ASP A 95 -14.70 7.40 -0.38
CA ASP A 95 -16.02 7.59 -0.96
C ASP A 95 -15.96 8.35 -2.29
N GLY A 96 -16.93 8.09 -3.16
CA GLY A 96 -17.06 8.80 -4.42
C GLY A 96 -18.06 9.94 -4.36
N PRO A 97 -18.27 10.65 -5.48
CA PRO A 97 -19.33 11.66 -5.58
C PRO A 97 -20.72 11.07 -5.27
N GLU A 98 -20.97 9.80 -5.58
CA GLU A 98 -22.23 9.10 -5.27
C GLU A 98 -22.31 8.56 -3.82
N GLY A 99 -21.26 8.74 -3.02
CA GLY A 99 -21.20 8.21 -1.65
C GLY A 99 -20.54 6.84 -1.58
N VAL A 100 -21.02 6.01 -0.65
CA VAL A 100 -20.48 4.68 -0.37
C VAL A 100 -20.97 3.70 -1.44
N ALA A 101 -20.04 2.98 -2.07
CA ALA A 101 -20.40 1.98 -3.08
C ALA A 101 -21.10 0.75 -2.44
N PRO A 102 -21.98 0.05 -3.16
CA PRO A 102 -22.71 -1.11 -2.62
C PRO A 102 -21.78 -2.16 -2.00
N GLY A 103 -22.11 -2.61 -0.78
CA GLY A 103 -21.34 -3.62 -0.04
C GLY A 103 -20.05 -3.13 0.61
N VAL A 104 -19.59 -1.90 0.32
CA VAL A 104 -18.35 -1.35 0.91
C VAL A 104 -18.49 -1.09 2.41
N GLU A 105 -19.69 -0.76 2.91
CA GLU A 105 -19.91 -0.57 4.35
C GLU A 105 -19.54 -1.82 5.15
N GLU A 106 -19.96 -3.01 4.69
CA GLU A 106 -19.62 -4.27 5.34
C GLU A 106 -18.11 -4.55 5.27
N LEU A 107 -17.48 -4.28 4.11
CA LEU A 107 -16.04 -4.41 3.95
C LEU A 107 -15.28 -3.50 4.94
N ARG A 108 -15.74 -2.25 5.12
CA ARG A 108 -15.17 -1.31 6.08
C ARG A 108 -15.40 -1.74 7.52
N GLN A 109 -16.58 -2.27 7.86
CA GLN A 109 -16.82 -2.79 9.21
C GLN A 109 -15.85 -3.91 9.57
N ARG A 110 -15.54 -4.80 8.61
CA ARG A 110 -14.61 -5.91 8.81
C ARG A 110 -13.16 -5.47 8.87
N GLY A 111 -12.72 -4.63 7.93
CA GLY A 111 -11.30 -4.32 7.70
C GLY A 111 -10.83 -2.95 8.20
N TYR A 112 -11.72 -1.97 8.31
CA TYR A 112 -11.37 -0.54 8.52
C TYR A 112 -12.15 0.10 9.69
N GLY A 113 -12.70 -0.71 10.60
CA GLY A 113 -13.46 -0.21 11.75
C GLY A 113 -14.73 0.57 11.40
N GLY A 114 -15.27 0.35 10.20
CA GLY A 114 -16.45 1.06 9.67
C GLY A 114 -16.15 2.45 9.12
N LEU A 115 -14.89 2.87 9.06
CA LEU A 115 -14.49 4.23 8.70
C LEU A 115 -14.05 4.35 7.24
N CYS A 116 -14.26 5.54 6.67
CA CYS A 116 -13.64 5.95 5.41
C CYS A 116 -12.25 6.52 5.71
N VAL A 117 -11.20 5.70 5.56
CA VAL A 117 -9.83 6.06 5.94
C VAL A 117 -9.35 7.34 5.26
N ALA A 118 -9.67 7.54 3.97
CA ALA A 118 -9.28 8.75 3.25
C ALA A 118 -9.95 10.01 3.83
N THR A 119 -11.21 9.91 4.25
CA THR A 119 -11.92 11.00 4.93
C THR A 119 -11.29 11.32 6.29
N GLU A 120 -10.95 10.30 7.09
CA GLU A 120 -10.34 10.52 8.41
C GLU A 120 -8.94 11.16 8.30
N LEU A 121 -8.14 10.74 7.32
CA LEU A 121 -6.85 11.36 7.03
C LEU A 121 -7.03 12.79 6.49
N ALA A 122 -8.00 13.04 5.61
CA ALA A 122 -8.28 14.39 5.14
C ALA A 122 -8.71 15.32 6.30
N ARG A 123 -9.52 14.82 7.25
CA ARG A 123 -9.88 15.55 8.47
C ARG A 123 -8.69 15.83 9.38
N ALA A 124 -7.66 15.00 9.34
CA ALA A 124 -6.39 15.24 10.02
C ALA A 124 -5.49 16.28 9.31
N GLY A 125 -5.93 16.86 8.19
CA GLY A 125 -5.26 17.97 7.51
C GLY A 125 -4.41 17.57 6.30
N PHE A 126 -4.57 16.35 5.79
CA PHE A 126 -3.80 15.85 4.64
C PHE A 126 -4.58 15.97 3.32
N ALA A 127 -3.87 16.16 2.21
CA ALA A 127 -4.38 15.75 0.90
C ALA A 127 -4.15 14.25 0.72
N VAL A 128 -5.17 13.48 0.33
CA VAL A 128 -5.09 12.02 0.27
C VAL A 128 -5.41 11.54 -1.13
N LEU A 129 -4.45 10.93 -1.80
CA LEU A 129 -4.66 10.24 -3.08
C LEU A 129 -4.88 8.75 -2.81
N VAL A 130 -5.94 8.20 -3.41
CA VAL A 130 -6.22 6.77 -3.45
C VAL A 130 -6.39 6.37 -4.91
N HIS A 131 -5.77 5.27 -5.33
CA HIS A 131 -5.90 4.76 -6.70
C HIS A 131 -6.15 3.26 -6.70
N ASP A 132 -6.77 2.80 -7.78
CA ASP A 132 -6.83 1.37 -8.09
C ASP A 132 -5.45 0.88 -8.57
N ALA A 133 -5.00 -0.26 -8.07
CA ALA A 133 -3.77 -0.90 -8.54
C ALA A 133 -4.08 -2.13 -9.40
N TYR A 134 -3.10 -2.57 -10.19
CA TYR A 134 -3.19 -3.71 -11.10
C TYR A 134 -3.96 -4.91 -10.50
N GLN A 135 -5.05 -5.32 -11.15
CA GLN A 135 -6.06 -6.33 -10.72
C GLN A 135 -7.20 -5.85 -9.81
N TRP A 136 -7.21 -4.60 -9.34
CA TRP A 136 -8.28 -4.06 -8.48
C TRP A 136 -9.12 -2.99 -9.16
N GLY A 137 -10.40 -2.88 -8.78
CA GLY A 137 -11.22 -1.73 -9.17
C GLY A 137 -11.27 -1.52 -10.67
N SER A 138 -10.90 -0.34 -11.17
CA SER A 138 -10.82 -0.04 -12.61
C SER A 138 -9.75 -0.85 -13.35
N ARG A 139 -8.71 -1.31 -12.64
CA ARG A 139 -7.54 -2.05 -13.16
C ARG A 139 -7.76 -3.57 -13.20
N ARG A 140 -8.96 -4.02 -12.88
CA ARG A 140 -9.33 -5.43 -12.85
C ARG A 140 -9.42 -6.01 -14.27
N VAL A 141 -9.28 -7.33 -14.40
CA VAL A 141 -9.54 -8.00 -15.69
C VAL A 141 -11.06 -8.10 -15.87
N GLU A 142 -11.58 -7.70 -17.04
CA GLU A 142 -13.01 -7.81 -17.31
C GLU A 142 -13.47 -9.28 -17.28
N TRP A 143 -14.71 -9.52 -16.85
CA TRP A 143 -15.19 -10.88 -16.64
C TRP A 143 -15.14 -11.74 -17.91
N SER A 144 -15.40 -11.14 -19.08
CA SER A 144 -15.32 -11.81 -20.39
C SER A 144 -13.91 -12.29 -20.73
N ASP A 145 -12.89 -11.63 -20.18
CA ASP A 145 -11.48 -11.85 -20.52
C ASP A 145 -10.80 -12.79 -19.52
N LEU A 146 -11.50 -13.13 -18.43
CA LEU A 146 -11.02 -14.12 -17.48
C LEU A 146 -10.93 -15.51 -18.13
N PRO A 147 -9.84 -16.26 -17.91
CA PRO A 147 -9.70 -17.61 -18.44
C PRO A 147 -10.78 -18.52 -17.86
N GLU A 148 -11.14 -19.58 -18.60
CA GLU A 148 -12.20 -20.51 -18.22
C GLU A 148 -12.03 -21.05 -16.80
N ARG A 149 -10.80 -21.43 -16.42
CA ARG A 149 -10.47 -21.90 -15.07
C ARG A 149 -10.85 -20.89 -13.98
N ALA A 150 -10.56 -19.61 -14.18
CA ALA A 150 -10.93 -18.55 -13.24
C ALA A 150 -12.45 -18.36 -13.19
N ARG A 151 -13.11 -18.27 -14.36
CA ARG A 151 -14.58 -18.16 -14.43
C ARG A 151 -15.27 -19.34 -13.75
N ALA A 152 -14.76 -20.56 -13.91
CA ALA A 152 -15.27 -21.75 -13.24
C ALA A 152 -15.14 -21.67 -11.71
N ALA A 153 -14.02 -21.17 -11.18
CA ALA A 153 -13.86 -20.93 -9.75
C ALA A 153 -14.90 -19.92 -9.22
N GLY A 154 -15.14 -18.83 -9.95
CA GLY A 154 -16.20 -17.87 -9.63
C GLY A 154 -17.59 -18.51 -9.62
N MET A 155 -17.95 -19.22 -10.70
CA MET A 155 -19.24 -19.91 -10.82
C MET A 155 -19.43 -20.98 -9.74
N SER A 156 -18.37 -21.66 -9.31
CA SER A 156 -18.44 -22.64 -8.22
C SER A 156 -18.66 -21.97 -6.86
N ALA A 157 -18.00 -20.84 -6.62
CA ALA A 157 -18.12 -20.11 -5.34
C ALA A 157 -19.50 -19.45 -5.19
N VAL A 158 -20.07 -18.95 -6.28
CA VAL A 158 -21.40 -18.31 -6.30
C VAL A 158 -22.18 -18.83 -7.53
N PRO A 159 -22.89 -19.97 -7.44
CA PRO A 159 -23.58 -20.60 -8.59
C PRO A 159 -24.72 -19.77 -9.17
N ALA A 160 -25.47 -19.07 -8.32
CA ALA A 160 -26.55 -18.16 -8.73
C ALA A 160 -26.28 -16.77 -8.16
N ALA A 161 -25.98 -15.81 -9.04
CA ALA A 161 -25.79 -14.42 -8.65
C ALA A 161 -27.04 -13.62 -9.01
N SER A 162 -27.75 -13.14 -7.99
CA SER A 162 -29.01 -12.40 -8.14
C SER A 162 -28.92 -10.96 -7.61
N SER A 163 -27.84 -10.62 -6.92
CA SER A 163 -27.54 -9.29 -6.42
C SER A 163 -26.20 -8.74 -6.94
N PRO A 164 -26.00 -7.41 -6.93
CA PRO A 164 -24.68 -6.81 -7.22
C PRO A 164 -23.56 -7.38 -6.35
N ASP A 165 -23.86 -7.69 -5.09
CA ASP A 165 -22.89 -8.25 -4.15
C ASP A 165 -22.57 -9.72 -4.45
N ASP A 166 -23.52 -10.51 -4.97
CA ASP A 166 -23.22 -11.84 -5.51
C ASP A 166 -22.30 -11.78 -6.72
N LEU A 167 -22.56 -10.84 -7.64
CA LEU A 167 -21.71 -10.65 -8.82
C LEU A 167 -20.29 -10.25 -8.40
N ARG A 168 -20.16 -9.36 -7.41
CA ARG A 168 -18.89 -9.00 -6.79
C ARG A 168 -18.18 -10.21 -6.20
N ARG A 169 -18.83 -10.97 -5.31
CA ARG A 169 -18.23 -12.18 -4.70
C ARG A 169 -17.82 -13.22 -5.74
N ARG A 170 -18.65 -13.42 -6.77
CA ARG A 170 -18.35 -14.31 -7.90
C ARG A 170 -17.08 -13.86 -8.62
N TYR A 171 -16.97 -12.56 -8.88
CA TYR A 171 -15.78 -11.96 -9.48
C TYR A 171 -14.55 -12.17 -8.59
N ASP A 172 -14.64 -11.84 -7.31
CA ASP A 172 -13.52 -11.93 -6.36
C ASP A 172 -12.96 -13.37 -6.29
N ALA A 173 -13.85 -14.38 -6.27
CA ALA A 173 -13.44 -15.78 -6.31
C ALA A 173 -12.71 -16.16 -7.61
N ALA A 174 -13.19 -15.67 -8.76
CA ALA A 174 -12.53 -15.89 -10.05
C ALA A 174 -11.17 -15.17 -10.14
N ALA A 175 -11.12 -13.93 -9.68
CA ALA A 175 -9.93 -13.10 -9.74
C ALA A 175 -8.82 -13.63 -8.81
N ARG A 176 -9.18 -14.19 -7.64
CA ARG A 176 -8.26 -14.91 -6.76
C ARG A 176 -7.60 -16.10 -7.47
N GLU A 177 -8.39 -16.93 -8.14
CA GLU A 177 -7.86 -18.05 -8.92
C GLU A 177 -6.96 -17.56 -10.07
N HIS A 178 -7.33 -16.45 -10.71
CA HIS A 178 -6.60 -15.89 -11.83
C HIS A 178 -5.23 -15.31 -11.44
N GLU A 179 -5.05 -14.85 -10.19
CA GLU A 179 -3.79 -14.27 -9.71
C GLU A 179 -2.60 -15.23 -9.93
N HIS A 180 -2.77 -16.53 -9.69
CA HIS A 180 -1.73 -17.52 -9.92
C HIS A 180 -1.28 -17.61 -11.39
N ALA A 181 -2.22 -17.43 -12.34
CA ALA A 181 -1.89 -17.42 -13.76
C ALA A 181 -1.17 -16.11 -14.14
N LEU A 182 -1.62 -14.97 -13.62
CA LEU A 182 -0.99 -13.68 -13.85
C LEU A 182 0.43 -13.62 -13.27
N ALA A 183 0.67 -14.21 -12.10
CA ALA A 183 2.01 -14.34 -11.53
C ALA A 183 2.93 -15.17 -12.44
N LYS A 184 2.47 -16.30 -12.98
CA LYS A 184 3.22 -17.11 -13.95
C LYS A 184 3.54 -16.34 -15.22
N ILE A 185 2.55 -15.61 -15.77
CA ILE A 185 2.74 -14.78 -16.97
C ILE A 185 3.79 -13.70 -16.70
N ALA A 186 3.70 -13.00 -15.58
CA ALA A 186 4.66 -11.96 -15.19
C ALA A 186 6.10 -12.51 -15.13
N ILE A 187 6.31 -13.67 -14.51
CA ILE A 187 7.62 -14.33 -14.44
C ILE A 187 8.13 -14.65 -15.86
N LEU A 188 7.30 -15.24 -16.72
CA LEU A 188 7.67 -15.61 -18.08
C LEU A 188 7.97 -14.40 -18.98
N THR A 189 7.44 -13.21 -18.65
CA THR A 189 7.70 -11.95 -19.37
C THR A 189 8.79 -11.08 -18.72
N GLY A 190 9.51 -11.64 -17.72
CA GLY A 190 10.65 -10.98 -17.09
C GLY A 190 10.26 -9.85 -16.14
N THR A 191 9.16 -9.99 -15.42
CA THR A 191 8.72 -9.11 -14.33
C THR A 191 8.06 -9.94 -13.22
N SER A 192 7.36 -9.30 -12.28
CA SER A 192 6.61 -9.97 -11.22
C SER A 192 5.25 -9.31 -11.00
N LEU A 193 4.36 -10.01 -10.28
CA LEU A 193 3.10 -9.39 -9.89
C LEU A 193 3.32 -8.19 -8.97
N ALA A 194 4.29 -8.26 -8.05
CA ALA A 194 4.68 -7.15 -7.20
C ALA A 194 5.12 -5.94 -8.02
N ALA A 195 5.90 -6.15 -9.07
CA ALA A 195 6.36 -5.08 -9.94
C ALA A 195 5.23 -4.40 -10.73
N LEU A 196 4.27 -5.17 -11.24
CA LEU A 196 3.11 -4.59 -11.94
C LEU A 196 2.28 -3.69 -11.01
N VAL A 197 2.09 -4.11 -9.75
CA VAL A 197 1.43 -3.30 -8.72
C VAL A 197 2.29 -2.09 -8.34
N ALA A 198 3.59 -2.27 -8.12
CA ALA A 198 4.51 -1.20 -7.73
C ALA A 198 4.64 -0.13 -8.82
N VAL A 199 4.54 -0.48 -10.10
CA VAL A 199 4.51 0.51 -11.20
C VAL A 199 3.29 1.41 -11.11
N ASP A 200 2.11 0.85 -10.81
CA ASP A 200 0.90 1.66 -10.58
C ASP A 200 1.08 2.57 -9.36
N ASP A 201 1.65 2.05 -8.27
CA ASP A 201 1.90 2.80 -7.03
C ASP A 201 2.91 3.95 -7.23
N LEU A 202 4.01 3.71 -7.95
CA LEU A 202 5.01 4.72 -8.29
C LEU A 202 4.43 5.79 -9.22
N THR A 203 3.57 5.39 -10.16
CA THR A 203 2.86 6.33 -11.03
C THR A 203 1.92 7.21 -10.21
N ALA A 204 1.16 6.62 -9.29
CA ALA A 204 0.27 7.36 -8.40
C ALA A 204 1.05 8.30 -7.46
N LEU A 205 2.22 7.91 -6.97
CA LEU A 205 3.10 8.77 -6.19
C LEU A 205 3.56 9.99 -7.00
N ALA A 206 3.95 9.80 -8.27
CA ALA A 206 4.31 10.90 -9.15
C ALA A 206 3.12 11.83 -9.43
N VAL A 207 1.91 11.27 -9.63
CA VAL A 207 0.67 12.05 -9.78
C VAL A 207 0.38 12.87 -8.52
N LEU A 208 0.51 12.29 -7.33
CA LEU A 208 0.29 12.98 -6.07
C LEU A 208 1.30 14.14 -5.88
N ARG A 209 2.58 13.90 -6.18
CA ARG A 209 3.65 14.92 -6.13
C ARG A 209 3.37 16.12 -7.02
N ALA A 210 2.71 15.91 -8.15
CA ALA A 210 2.38 16.95 -9.12
C ALA A 210 0.99 17.57 -8.91
N ALA A 211 0.21 17.08 -7.95
CA ALA A 211 -1.17 17.51 -7.76
C ALA A 211 -1.24 18.95 -7.18
N PRO A 212 -2.15 19.81 -7.68
CA PRO A 212 -2.34 21.15 -7.11
C PRO A 212 -2.75 21.12 -5.64
N GLY A 213 -2.14 21.98 -4.81
CA GLY A 213 -2.42 22.04 -3.37
C GLY A 213 -1.73 20.95 -2.55
N VAL A 214 -0.69 20.31 -3.09
CA VAL A 214 0.13 19.31 -2.40
C VAL A 214 1.56 19.83 -2.23
N ASP A 215 2.09 19.78 -1.02
CA ASP A 215 3.53 20.01 -0.78
C ASP A 215 4.30 18.72 -1.06
N ALA A 216 4.96 18.66 -2.22
CA ALA A 216 5.73 17.52 -2.68
C ALA A 216 6.88 17.09 -1.75
N ARG A 217 7.27 17.95 -0.79
CA ARG A 217 8.30 17.65 0.21
C ARG A 217 7.73 17.01 1.48
N ARG A 218 6.41 16.82 1.58
CA ARG A 218 5.73 16.30 2.78
C ARG A 218 4.75 15.18 2.41
N ILE A 219 5.26 14.15 1.75
CA ILE A 219 4.45 13.00 1.31
C ILE A 219 4.78 11.75 2.12
N ALA A 220 3.75 11.01 2.51
CA ALA A 220 3.87 9.69 3.10
C ALA A 220 3.04 8.63 2.37
N ALA A 221 3.41 7.37 2.55
CA ALA A 221 2.62 6.21 2.12
C ALA A 221 1.94 5.55 3.32
N VAL A 222 0.66 5.20 3.20
CA VAL A 222 -0.10 4.51 4.26
C VAL A 222 -0.80 3.30 3.66
N GLY A 223 -0.66 2.14 4.30
CA GLY A 223 -1.30 0.93 3.80
C GLY A 223 -1.58 -0.12 4.86
N PHE A 224 -2.70 -0.82 4.66
CA PHE A 224 -3.14 -1.95 5.49
C PHE A 224 -3.09 -3.25 4.68
N SER A 225 -2.61 -4.36 5.29
CA SER A 225 -2.58 -5.68 4.66
C SER A 225 -1.79 -5.65 3.34
N GLY A 226 -2.39 -6.05 2.21
CA GLY A 226 -1.79 -5.86 0.88
C GLY A 226 -1.39 -4.41 0.57
N GLY A 227 -2.09 -3.42 1.13
CA GLY A 227 -1.68 -2.01 1.07
C GLY A 227 -0.40 -1.73 1.86
N GLY A 228 -0.20 -2.40 2.99
CA GLY A 228 1.05 -2.33 3.76
C GLY A 228 2.23 -2.95 2.99
N ALA A 229 1.99 -4.04 2.25
CA ALA A 229 2.99 -4.62 1.36
C ALA A 229 3.35 -3.68 0.20
N ARG A 230 2.35 -2.99 -0.35
CA ARG A 230 2.55 -1.92 -1.34
C ARG A 230 3.37 -0.75 -0.78
N ALA A 231 3.13 -0.34 0.46
CA ALA A 231 3.96 0.67 1.12
C ALA A 231 5.43 0.22 1.28
N ALA A 232 5.67 -1.05 1.64
CA ALA A 232 7.02 -1.62 1.67
C ALA A 232 7.69 -1.61 0.28
N HIS A 233 6.97 -1.95 -0.79
CA HIS A 233 7.51 -1.86 -2.15
C HIS A 233 7.84 -0.42 -2.56
N LEU A 234 7.00 0.55 -2.20
CA LEU A 234 7.31 1.97 -2.45
C LEU A 234 8.58 2.41 -1.72
N LEU A 235 8.76 2.03 -0.46
CA LEU A 235 10.00 2.28 0.28
C LEU A 235 11.21 1.67 -0.45
N ALA A 236 11.07 0.47 -1.02
CA ALA A 236 12.14 -0.17 -1.77
C ALA A 236 12.41 0.46 -3.15
N CYS A 237 11.40 1.04 -3.81
CA CYS A 237 11.47 1.35 -5.24
C CYS A 237 11.32 2.83 -5.62
N SER A 238 10.86 3.71 -4.73
CA SER A 238 10.77 5.15 -5.02
C SER A 238 12.14 5.83 -4.99
N GLU A 239 12.26 7.09 -5.41
CA GLU A 239 13.48 7.84 -5.08
C GLU A 239 13.52 8.11 -3.57
N PRO A 240 14.70 8.16 -2.92
CA PRO A 240 14.81 8.39 -1.48
C PRO A 240 14.11 9.68 -1.01
N ALA A 241 14.05 10.70 -1.87
CA ALA A 241 13.42 11.99 -1.56
C ALA A 241 11.90 11.99 -1.77
N ASP A 242 11.31 10.90 -2.30
CA ASP A 242 9.90 10.88 -2.67
C ASP A 242 8.95 10.67 -1.49
N LEU A 243 9.40 9.96 -0.46
CA LEU A 243 8.64 9.62 0.73
C LEU A 243 9.37 10.09 1.98
N GLN A 244 8.65 10.84 2.82
CA GLN A 244 9.15 11.35 4.11
C GLN A 244 8.71 10.50 5.29
N ALA A 245 7.71 9.63 5.11
CA ALA A 245 7.29 8.67 6.11
C ALA A 245 6.49 7.53 5.47
N ALA A 246 6.35 6.41 6.18
CA ALA A 246 5.43 5.34 5.82
C ALA A 246 4.73 4.73 7.03
N VAL A 247 3.52 4.22 6.82
CA VAL A 247 2.75 3.44 7.79
C VAL A 247 2.40 2.09 7.17
N ILE A 248 2.80 1.00 7.84
CA ILE A 248 2.52 -0.38 7.46
C ILE A 248 1.68 -1.02 8.56
N THR A 249 0.41 -1.33 8.27
CA THR A 249 -0.50 -1.98 9.21
C THR A 249 -0.75 -3.43 8.80
N ALA A 250 -0.56 -4.37 9.73
CA ALA A 250 -0.85 -5.80 9.59
C ALA A 250 -0.31 -6.42 8.29
N SER A 251 0.98 -6.19 8.01
CA SER A 251 1.64 -6.66 6.79
C SER A 251 3.12 -7.01 6.99
N MET A 252 3.50 -7.33 8.22
CA MET A 252 4.89 -7.65 8.58
C MET A 252 5.00 -9.02 9.23
N SER A 253 5.84 -9.86 8.64
CA SER A 253 6.31 -11.16 9.15
C SER A 253 7.68 -11.45 8.52
N THR A 254 8.13 -12.70 8.52
CA THR A 254 9.35 -13.18 7.85
C THR A 254 9.01 -14.20 6.77
N PHE A 255 9.87 -14.37 5.77
CA PHE A 255 9.69 -15.41 4.76
C PHE A 255 9.75 -16.81 5.37
N ALA A 256 10.49 -17.02 6.46
CA ALA A 256 10.50 -18.28 7.18
C ALA A 256 9.12 -18.61 7.76
N ASP A 257 8.45 -17.65 8.40
CA ASP A 257 7.09 -17.79 8.92
C ASP A 257 6.05 -17.97 7.80
N ILE A 258 6.20 -17.21 6.71
CA ILE A 258 5.32 -17.35 5.54
C ILE A 258 5.45 -18.76 4.94
N ALA A 259 6.67 -19.28 4.81
CA ALA A 259 6.91 -20.63 4.32
C ALA A 259 6.37 -21.72 5.27
N ASP A 260 6.24 -21.41 6.57
CA ASP A 260 5.71 -22.31 7.59
C ASP A 260 4.18 -22.23 7.69
N GLY A 261 3.51 -22.58 6.59
CA GLY A 261 2.05 -22.81 6.57
C GLY A 261 1.17 -21.60 6.21
N HIS A 262 1.74 -20.43 5.92
CA HIS A 262 0.98 -19.22 5.56
C HIS A 262 1.07 -18.83 4.08
N ALA A 263 1.92 -19.51 3.31
CA ALA A 263 2.18 -19.21 1.90
C ALA A 263 0.93 -19.28 1.01
N ASP A 264 0.03 -20.26 1.24
CA ASP A 264 -1.18 -20.45 0.44
C ASP A 264 -2.16 -19.25 0.52
N GLY A 265 -2.17 -18.56 1.66
CA GLY A 265 -2.98 -17.37 1.89
C GLY A 265 -2.28 -16.06 1.51
N THR A 266 -1.00 -16.11 1.14
CA THR A 266 -0.17 -14.93 0.89
C THR A 266 -0.14 -14.61 -0.61
N SER A 267 -0.39 -13.35 -0.97
CA SER A 267 -0.37 -12.91 -2.37
C SER A 267 1.03 -13.01 -2.97
N TRP A 268 1.10 -13.28 -4.28
CA TRP A 268 2.35 -13.26 -5.06
C TRP A 268 3.09 -11.93 -5.00
N SER A 269 2.40 -10.84 -4.62
CA SER A 269 3.03 -9.54 -4.38
C SER A 269 4.07 -9.58 -3.25
N MET A 270 3.88 -10.38 -2.20
CA MET A 270 4.85 -10.50 -1.10
C MET A 270 5.88 -11.62 -1.33
N ILE A 271 5.54 -12.65 -2.11
CA ILE A 271 6.39 -13.83 -2.36
C ILE A 271 6.98 -13.84 -3.79
N THR A 272 7.54 -12.70 -4.22
CA THR A 272 8.15 -12.60 -5.56
C THR A 272 9.31 -13.60 -5.71
N PRO A 273 9.28 -14.49 -6.72
CA PRO A 273 10.37 -15.43 -6.95
C PRO A 273 11.72 -14.72 -7.13
N GLY A 274 12.74 -15.18 -6.40
CA GLY A 274 14.07 -14.59 -6.38
C GLY A 274 14.29 -13.55 -5.28
N LEU A 275 13.23 -12.96 -4.71
CA LEU A 275 13.36 -11.98 -3.63
C LEU A 275 13.96 -12.59 -2.36
N SER A 276 13.54 -13.79 -1.97
CA SER A 276 14.08 -14.52 -0.81
C SER A 276 15.55 -14.93 -0.94
N ALA A 277 16.12 -14.89 -2.14
CA ALA A 277 17.56 -15.08 -2.35
C ALA A 277 18.37 -13.78 -2.11
N VAL A 278 17.69 -12.63 -2.06
CA VAL A 278 18.28 -11.31 -1.85
C VAL A 278 18.14 -10.86 -0.41
N CYS A 279 16.95 -10.99 0.17
CA CYS A 279 16.63 -10.46 1.50
C CYS A 279 15.48 -11.24 2.16
N ASP A 280 15.12 -10.85 3.38
CA ASP A 280 13.86 -11.24 4.04
C ASP A 280 12.78 -10.13 3.84
N TRP A 281 11.52 -10.39 4.19
CA TRP A 281 10.44 -9.41 4.06
C TRP A 281 10.66 -8.12 4.89
N PRO A 282 11.17 -8.18 6.13
CA PRO A 282 11.50 -6.97 6.90
C PRO A 282 12.54 -6.06 6.25
N ASP A 283 13.46 -6.63 5.45
CA ASP A 283 14.45 -5.85 4.72
C ASP A 283 13.82 -5.02 3.59
N VAL A 284 12.71 -5.48 3.00
CA VAL A 284 11.99 -4.74 1.95
C VAL A 284 11.46 -3.42 2.52
N ALA A 285 10.80 -3.47 3.67
CA ALA A 285 10.34 -2.27 4.36
C ALA A 285 11.51 -1.45 4.95
N GLY A 286 12.52 -2.13 5.50
CA GLY A 286 13.62 -1.50 6.23
C GLY A 286 14.72 -0.88 5.36
N CYS A 287 14.81 -1.23 4.08
CA CYS A 287 15.88 -0.75 3.19
C CYS A 287 15.86 0.77 2.92
N ALA A 288 14.77 1.45 3.30
CA ALA A 288 14.64 2.90 3.22
C ALA A 288 15.09 3.63 4.50
N ALA A 289 15.58 2.94 5.53
CA ALA A 289 16.11 3.59 6.73
C ALA A 289 17.16 4.66 6.35
N PRO A 290 17.07 5.90 6.89
CA PRO A 290 16.31 6.28 8.09
C PRO A 290 14.93 6.90 7.81
N VAL A 291 14.29 6.69 6.65
CA VAL A 291 12.92 7.19 6.41
C VAL A 291 11.99 6.74 7.56
N PRO A 292 11.31 7.67 8.26
CA PRO A 292 10.39 7.36 9.34
C PRO A 292 9.38 6.28 8.97
N LEU A 293 9.26 5.27 9.82
CA LEU A 293 8.39 4.12 9.61
C LEU A 293 7.59 3.81 10.88
N LEU A 294 6.26 3.77 10.73
CA LEU A 294 5.35 3.20 11.73
C LEU A 294 4.90 1.81 11.26
N VAL A 295 5.09 0.80 12.11
CA VAL A 295 4.56 -0.55 11.88
C VAL A 295 3.56 -0.90 12.97
N GLN A 296 2.35 -1.27 12.56
CA GLN A 296 1.27 -1.67 13.46
C GLN A 296 0.99 -3.16 13.28
N TYR A 297 1.20 -3.93 14.34
CA TYR A 297 0.94 -5.36 14.40
C TYR A 297 -0.45 -5.65 14.98
N ALA A 298 -1.11 -6.67 14.46
CA ALA A 298 -2.38 -7.18 14.95
C ALA A 298 -2.14 -8.59 15.53
N SER A 299 -2.22 -8.72 16.86
CA SER A 299 -1.76 -9.90 17.61
C SER A 299 -2.57 -11.17 17.31
N HIS A 300 -3.78 -11.02 16.75
CA HIS A 300 -4.67 -12.11 16.37
C HIS A 300 -4.88 -12.20 14.85
N ASP A 301 -3.97 -11.64 14.06
CA ASP A 301 -3.99 -11.77 12.61
C ASP A 301 -3.63 -13.22 12.19
N PRO A 302 -4.55 -13.96 11.54
CA PRO A 302 -4.32 -15.33 11.13
C PRO A 302 -3.45 -15.46 9.87
N HIS A 303 -3.07 -14.36 9.22
CA HIS A 303 -2.26 -14.42 8.01
C HIS A 303 -0.77 -14.70 8.28
N PHE A 304 -0.29 -14.44 9.48
CA PHE A 304 1.09 -14.69 9.89
C PHE A 304 1.14 -15.36 11.25
N GLY A 305 2.21 -16.10 11.52
CA GLY A 305 2.47 -16.61 12.85
C GLY A 305 2.96 -15.48 13.76
N HIS A 306 2.53 -15.54 15.03
CA HIS A 306 2.97 -14.58 16.05
C HIS A 306 4.50 -14.54 16.19
N ALA A 307 5.18 -15.68 16.03
CA ALA A 307 6.64 -15.75 16.04
C ALA A 307 7.27 -15.01 14.85
N GLY A 308 6.68 -15.13 13.65
CA GLY A 308 7.13 -14.38 12.48
C GLY A 308 6.94 -12.87 12.62
N MET A 309 5.82 -12.44 13.21
CA MET A 309 5.59 -11.02 13.51
C MET A 309 6.66 -10.48 14.48
N LEU A 310 6.93 -11.17 15.60
CA LEU A 310 7.98 -10.78 16.55
C LEU A 310 9.37 -10.74 15.89
N ALA A 311 9.71 -11.76 15.09
CA ALA A 311 10.97 -11.80 14.36
C ALA A 311 11.11 -10.64 13.35
N SER A 312 10.00 -10.23 12.72
CA SER A 312 9.99 -9.06 11.83
C SER A 312 10.22 -7.75 12.58
N GLU A 313 9.67 -7.60 13.79
CA GLU A 313 9.89 -6.43 14.63
C GLU A 313 11.34 -6.34 15.10
N GLU A 314 11.94 -7.47 15.51
CA GLU A 314 13.34 -7.55 15.89
C GLU A 314 14.25 -7.17 14.71
N ALA A 315 13.97 -7.70 13.51
CA ALA A 315 14.70 -7.37 12.30
C ALA A 315 14.62 -5.86 11.99
N LEU A 316 13.42 -5.27 11.97
CA LEU A 316 13.25 -3.83 11.75
C LEU A 316 13.97 -2.99 12.80
N THR A 317 13.89 -3.38 14.08
CA THR A 317 14.57 -2.69 15.18
C THR A 317 16.08 -2.68 14.99
N SER A 318 16.65 -3.80 14.54
CA SER A 318 18.07 -3.90 14.16
C SER A 318 18.42 -2.98 12.99
N ILE A 319 17.62 -3.00 11.91
CA ILE A 319 17.79 -2.16 10.72
C ILE A 319 17.78 -0.67 11.08
N TYR A 320 16.86 -0.25 11.95
CA TYR A 320 16.67 1.15 12.37
C TYR A 320 17.48 1.55 13.61
N SER A 321 18.33 0.68 14.15
CA SER A 321 19.10 0.93 15.39
C SER A 321 19.88 2.26 15.36
N GLY A 322 19.61 3.17 16.29
CA GLY A 322 20.27 4.47 16.39
C GLY A 322 19.74 5.57 15.45
N THR A 323 18.65 5.32 14.70
CA THR A 323 18.01 6.34 13.84
C THR A 323 16.90 7.14 14.54
N GLY A 324 16.23 6.56 15.54
CA GLY A 324 15.02 7.13 16.17
C GLY A 324 13.80 7.24 15.22
N ALA A 325 13.87 6.61 14.05
CA ALA A 325 12.90 6.76 12.97
C ALA A 325 11.89 5.60 12.88
N LEU A 326 12.07 4.53 13.66
CA LEU A 326 11.12 3.42 13.74
C LEU A 326 10.17 3.60 14.92
N THR A 327 8.89 3.35 14.69
CA THR A 327 7.88 3.15 15.73
C THR A 327 7.16 1.84 15.44
N THR A 328 7.07 0.96 16.43
CA THR A 328 6.28 -0.28 16.32
C THR A 328 5.22 -0.30 17.42
N THR A 329 4.01 -0.73 17.08
CA THR A 329 2.91 -0.88 18.04
C THR A 329 2.15 -2.18 17.81
N TRP A 330 1.64 -2.74 18.90
CA TRP A 330 0.88 -3.99 18.91
C TRP A 330 -0.54 -3.74 19.38
N TYR A 331 -1.49 -4.28 18.64
CA TYR A 331 -2.91 -4.20 18.96
C TYR A 331 -3.48 -5.59 19.19
N ASP A 332 -4.33 -5.70 20.20
CA ASP A 332 -5.10 -6.90 20.53
C ASP A 332 -6.33 -7.00 19.61
N GLU A 333 -6.09 -7.24 18.33
CA GLU A 333 -7.08 -7.14 17.26
C GLU A 333 -6.84 -8.25 16.21
N PRO A 334 -7.89 -8.70 15.50
CA PRO A 334 -7.72 -9.54 14.31
C PRO A 334 -7.14 -8.72 13.13
N HIS A 335 -7.02 -9.34 11.95
CA HIS A 335 -6.55 -8.67 10.73
C HIS A 335 -7.44 -7.49 10.30
N ARG A 336 -7.14 -6.29 10.81
CA ARG A 336 -7.89 -5.05 10.52
C ARG A 336 -7.02 -3.82 10.73
N PHE A 337 -7.40 -2.71 10.08
CA PHE A 337 -6.96 -1.36 10.39
C PHE A 337 -8.05 -0.63 11.17
N GLY A 338 -8.15 -0.92 12.47
CA GLY A 338 -9.22 -0.40 13.32
C GLY A 338 -9.13 1.11 13.59
N ALA A 339 -10.19 1.69 14.15
CA ALA A 339 -10.25 3.13 14.44
C ALA A 339 -9.09 3.64 15.33
N ALA A 340 -8.67 2.83 16.32
CA ALA A 340 -7.54 3.18 17.18
C ALA A 340 -6.20 3.22 16.42
N MET A 341 -5.97 2.26 15.52
CA MET A 341 -4.80 2.24 14.65
C MET A 341 -4.79 3.41 13.67
N GLN A 342 -5.95 3.74 13.07
CA GLN A 342 -6.10 4.87 12.15
C GLN A 342 -5.81 6.21 12.86
N LYS A 343 -6.32 6.38 14.09
CA LYS A 343 -6.07 7.56 14.91
C LYS A 343 -4.59 7.70 15.29
N GLU A 344 -3.93 6.60 15.64
CA GLU A 344 -2.48 6.60 15.87
C GLU A 344 -1.72 7.00 14.61
N ALA A 345 -2.01 6.37 13.48
CA ALA A 345 -1.35 6.65 12.20
C ALA A 345 -1.49 8.12 11.81
N ALA A 346 -2.71 8.68 11.89
CA ALA A 346 -2.96 10.08 11.60
C ALA A 346 -2.16 11.01 12.51
N ARG A 347 -2.16 10.77 13.84
CA ARG A 347 -1.39 11.57 14.79
C ARG A 347 0.11 11.50 14.52
N TRP A 348 0.64 10.29 14.35
CA TRP A 348 2.05 10.07 14.09
C TRP A 348 2.49 10.76 12.79
N LEU A 349 1.67 10.70 11.74
CA LEU A 349 1.94 11.41 10.48
C LEU A 349 1.89 12.94 10.66
N THR A 350 0.97 13.48 11.46
CA THR A 350 0.93 14.91 11.77
C THR A 350 2.23 15.34 12.45
N ASP A 351 2.69 14.59 13.44
CA ASP A 351 3.93 14.88 14.16
C ASP A 351 5.14 14.84 13.21
N ARG A 352 5.19 13.88 12.27
CA ARG A 352 6.31 13.72 11.33
C ARG A 352 6.31 14.72 10.18
N LEU A 353 5.16 14.96 9.56
CA LEU A 353 5.07 15.76 8.34
C LEU A 353 4.77 17.24 8.60
N VAL A 354 4.14 17.58 9.73
CA VAL A 354 3.73 18.96 10.03
C VAL A 354 4.67 19.56 11.08
N CYS A 355 4.76 18.92 12.24
CA CYS A 355 5.54 19.45 13.38
C CYS A 355 7.05 19.26 13.17
N GLY A 356 7.48 18.11 12.63
CA GLY A 356 8.90 17.81 12.36
C GLY A 356 9.60 18.71 11.34
N SER A 357 8.84 19.54 10.61
CA SER A 357 9.40 20.55 9.70
C SER A 357 9.65 21.93 10.34
N LEU A 358 9.18 22.15 11.58
CA LEU A 358 9.24 23.46 12.24
C LEU A 358 10.48 23.65 13.14
N ASP A 359 11.26 22.61 13.41
CA ASP A 359 12.49 22.70 14.20
C ASP A 359 13.73 22.27 13.39
N SER A 360 14.34 23.23 12.69
CA SER A 360 15.80 23.28 12.51
C SER A 360 16.26 24.70 12.15
N PRO A 361 16.54 25.53 13.17
CA PRO A 361 17.66 26.45 13.11
C PRO A 361 18.70 26.17 14.22
N CYS A 362 19.99 26.28 13.83
CA CYS A 362 21.23 26.26 14.63
C CYS A 362 21.70 24.87 15.14
N ASP A 363 22.97 24.47 15.04
CA ASP A 363 24.18 25.28 15.22
C ASP A 363 25.20 25.19 14.07
N SER A 364 25.51 26.37 13.52
CA SER A 364 26.85 26.79 13.15
C SER A 364 27.68 27.09 14.40
N ASP A 365 29.00 26.98 14.25
CA ASP A 365 30.07 27.38 15.18
C ASP A 365 30.45 26.40 16.29
N HIS A 366 31.50 25.62 16.02
CA HIS A 366 32.64 25.58 16.95
C HIS A 366 33.95 25.74 16.17
N SER A 367 34.69 26.76 16.63
CA SER A 367 36.07 27.12 16.27
C SER A 367 37.08 26.06 16.69
#